data_AF-A0A0X3YAM4-F1
#
_entry.id   AF-A0A0X3YAM4-F1
#
_cell.length_a   1.000
_cell.length_b   1.000
_cell.length_c   1.000
_cell.angle_alpha   90.00
_cell.angle_beta   90.00
_cell.angle_gamma   90.00
#
_symmetry.space_group_name_H-M   'P 1'
#
loop_
_entity.id
_entity.type
_entity.pdbx_description
1 polymer ?
#
loop_
_entity_poly.entity_id
_entity_poly.type
_entity_poly.pdbx_seq_one_letter_code
_entity_poly.pdbx_strand_id
1 'polypeptide(L)'
;MAIPTYDQFIEPVLRFLATRPDGALAREVYEAAADAMQLTDEERAELLPSHAQQVYKNRIGWAHDRLKRAGLSSSAKRGFWCLTDEGKIFAASNVGPLSQGLVADLAFGYMDVRLKEATSTTEPIITPIKNDSAAETSSPEERLGSAVKEMRESVAADLLETLAKVSPTYFETIVLDLLHKMGYGANRNDLQRVGGSGDGGIDGVISLDKLGLEKVYVQAKRWQSSVGRPEIQGFYGALAGQRATKGVFITTSAYTAQAIDFARSVERIVLVDGIKLAELMIDHEVGVSTRIVKIPKFDSDYFED
;
A
#
# COMPACT_ATOMS: atom_id res chain seq x y z
N MET A 1 5.73 -11.17 16.07
CA MET A 1 5.48 -9.99 16.92
C MET A 1 5.36 -8.80 15.98
N ALA A 2 5.20 -7.57 16.45
CA ALA A 2 5.31 -6.42 15.54
C ALA A 2 6.80 -6.19 15.22
N ILE A 3 7.13 -5.89 13.96
CA ILE A 3 8.48 -5.46 13.60
C ILE A 3 8.87 -4.26 14.50
N PRO A 4 10.11 -4.18 15.01
CA PRO A 4 10.58 -3.05 15.80
C PRO A 4 10.48 -1.73 15.04
N THR A 5 10.25 -0.63 15.75
CA THR A 5 10.18 0.71 15.16
C THR A 5 11.55 1.22 14.72
N TYR A 6 11.61 2.27 13.90
CA TYR A 6 12.89 2.70 13.30
C TYR A 6 13.92 3.16 14.35
N ASP A 7 13.46 3.77 15.45
CA ASP A 7 14.30 4.23 16.55
C ASP A 7 14.96 3.04 17.28
N GLN A 8 14.26 1.92 17.39
CA GLN A 8 14.81 0.68 17.96
C GLN A 8 15.93 0.07 17.10
N PHE A 9 15.98 0.39 15.81
CA PHE A 9 17.08 -0.01 14.92
C PHE A 9 18.31 0.92 14.99
N ILE A 10 18.23 2.08 15.65
CA ILE A 10 19.38 3.01 15.77
C ILE A 10 20.56 2.32 16.46
N GLU A 11 20.31 1.63 17.58
CA GLU A 11 21.37 0.94 18.34
C GLU A 11 22.01 -0.23 17.56
N PRO A 12 21.25 -1.20 17.01
CA PRO A 12 21.82 -2.26 16.19
C PRO A 12 22.66 -1.76 15.00
N VAL A 13 22.20 -0.69 14.33
CA VAL A 13 22.94 -0.08 13.20
C VAL A 13 24.25 0.55 13.69
N LEU A 14 24.19 1.35 14.75
CA LEU A 14 25.38 1.98 15.34
C LEU A 14 26.43 0.92 15.73
N ARG A 15 26.00 -0.14 16.43
CA ARG A 15 26.89 -1.21 16.89
C ARG A 15 27.53 -1.96 15.76
N PHE A 16 26.76 -2.34 14.75
CA PHE A 16 27.30 -3.04 13.61
C PHE A 16 28.34 -2.19 12.88
N LEU A 17 28.04 -0.92 12.62
CA LEU A 17 29.01 -0.01 11.98
C LEU A 17 30.25 0.24 12.85
N ALA A 18 30.11 0.26 14.18
CA ALA A 18 31.27 0.38 15.09
C ALA A 18 32.24 -0.80 15.00
N THR A 19 31.76 -2.00 14.63
CA THR A 19 32.64 -3.17 14.38
C THR A 19 33.38 -3.08 13.04
N ARG A 20 32.96 -2.18 12.14
CA ARG A 20 33.52 -2.01 10.80
C ARG A 20 33.98 -0.56 10.58
N PRO A 21 35.15 -0.18 11.10
CA PRO A 21 35.63 1.20 11.05
C PRO A 21 35.84 1.74 9.62
N ASP A 22 36.07 0.85 8.65
CA ASP A 22 36.20 1.17 7.23
C ASP A 22 34.85 1.23 6.50
N GLY A 23 33.75 0.95 7.19
CA GLY A 23 32.39 0.89 6.66
C GLY A 23 31.92 -0.50 6.24
N ALA A 24 30.65 -0.57 5.86
CA ALA A 24 29.95 -1.79 5.49
C ALA A 24 28.98 -1.55 4.34
N LEU A 25 28.65 -2.59 3.57
CA LEU A 25 27.58 -2.50 2.59
C LEU A 25 26.23 -2.39 3.31
N ALA A 26 25.34 -1.54 2.83
CA ALA A 26 24.01 -1.33 3.41
C ALA A 26 23.23 -2.67 3.54
N ARG A 27 23.39 -3.59 2.58
CA ARG A 27 22.82 -4.94 2.66
C ARG A 27 23.27 -5.73 3.87
N GLU A 28 24.53 -5.59 4.27
CA GLU A 28 25.07 -6.27 5.44
C GLU A 28 24.56 -5.63 6.73
N VAL A 29 24.43 -4.30 6.74
CA VAL A 29 23.82 -3.58 7.87
C VAL A 29 22.36 -3.99 8.06
N TYR A 30 21.60 -4.11 6.97
CA TYR A 30 20.20 -4.55 7.03
C TYR A 30 20.05 -5.93 7.67
N GLU A 31 20.82 -6.91 7.20
CA GLU A 31 20.73 -8.27 7.74
C GLU A 31 21.28 -8.34 9.17
N ALA A 32 22.40 -7.68 9.48
CA ALA A 32 22.95 -7.69 10.83
C ALA A 32 22.04 -7.02 11.86
N ALA A 33 21.39 -5.91 11.50
CA ALA A 33 20.40 -5.26 12.37
C ALA A 33 19.13 -6.11 12.52
N ALA A 34 18.72 -6.84 11.47
CA ALA A 34 17.60 -7.79 11.55
C ALA A 34 17.92 -8.98 12.46
N ASP A 35 19.12 -9.53 12.35
CA ASP A 35 19.62 -10.63 13.18
C ASP A 35 19.73 -10.20 14.66
N ALA A 36 20.26 -9.00 14.91
CA ALA A 36 20.37 -8.44 16.26
C ALA A 36 18.99 -8.27 16.94
N MET A 37 17.96 -7.95 16.15
CA MET A 37 16.58 -7.83 16.61
C MET A 37 15.79 -9.14 16.57
N GLN A 38 16.42 -10.25 16.13
CA GLN A 38 15.82 -11.59 16.05
C GLN A 38 14.54 -11.64 15.20
N LEU A 39 14.50 -10.89 14.10
CA LEU A 39 13.37 -10.85 13.17
C LEU A 39 13.13 -12.23 12.50
N THR A 40 11.88 -12.69 12.50
CA THR A 40 11.47 -13.93 11.81
C THR A 40 11.43 -13.77 10.29
N ASP A 41 11.35 -14.88 9.56
CA ASP A 41 11.23 -14.85 8.10
C ASP A 41 9.95 -14.16 7.64
N GLU A 42 8.85 -14.33 8.37
CA GLU A 42 7.59 -13.63 8.08
C GLU A 42 7.73 -12.11 8.28
N GLU A 43 8.39 -11.69 9.37
CA GLU A 43 8.64 -10.29 9.66
C GLU A 43 9.61 -9.65 8.64
N ARG A 44 10.59 -10.42 8.14
CA ARG A 44 11.48 -9.98 7.05
C ARG A 44 10.74 -9.88 5.71
N ALA A 45 9.69 -10.68 5.51
CA ALA A 45 8.89 -10.67 4.28
C ALA A 45 7.82 -9.56 4.25
N GLU A 46 7.51 -8.95 5.38
CA GLU A 46 6.49 -7.89 5.46
C GLU A 46 6.87 -6.67 4.61
N LEU A 47 5.94 -6.26 3.73
CA LEU A 47 6.11 -5.11 2.84
C LEU A 47 5.40 -3.88 3.40
N LEU A 48 5.95 -2.71 3.10
CA LEU A 48 5.25 -1.43 3.31
C LEU A 48 3.88 -1.46 2.60
N PRO A 49 2.89 -0.64 3.03
CA PRO A 49 1.61 -0.53 2.32
C PRO A 49 1.75 -0.18 0.83
N SER A 50 2.83 0.52 0.45
CA SER A 50 3.19 0.83 -0.95
C SER A 50 3.74 -0.36 -1.75
N HIS A 51 4.01 -1.50 -1.10
CA HIS A 51 4.63 -2.71 -1.66
C HIS A 51 6.02 -2.51 -2.28
N ALA A 52 6.65 -1.34 -2.09
CA ALA A 52 7.91 -0.99 -2.73
C ALA A 52 9.15 -1.56 -2.01
N GLN A 53 9.07 -1.81 -0.70
CA GLN A 53 10.19 -2.24 0.12
C GLN A 53 9.70 -3.02 1.34
N GLN A 54 10.54 -3.92 1.86
CA GLN A 54 10.32 -4.55 3.16
C GLN A 54 10.33 -3.52 4.30
N VAL A 55 9.42 -3.68 5.25
CA VAL A 55 9.25 -2.76 6.40
C VAL A 55 10.56 -2.61 7.18
N TYR A 56 11.22 -3.71 7.55
CA TYR A 56 12.45 -3.66 8.34
C TYR A 56 13.58 -2.90 7.63
N LYS A 57 13.76 -3.10 6.31
CA LYS A 57 14.78 -2.38 5.52
C LYS A 57 14.51 -0.89 5.45
N ASN A 58 13.23 -0.51 5.33
CA ASN A 58 12.85 0.91 5.34
C ASN A 58 13.17 1.53 6.72
N ARG A 59 12.75 0.88 7.81
CA ARG A 59 13.00 1.35 9.18
C ARG A 59 14.49 1.44 9.50
N ILE A 60 15.30 0.47 9.12
CA ILE A 60 16.77 0.53 9.28
C ILE A 60 17.37 1.67 8.44
N GLY A 61 16.84 1.93 7.24
CA GLY A 61 17.24 3.08 6.43
C GLY A 61 17.01 4.41 7.15
N TRP A 62 15.87 4.56 7.82
CA TRP A 62 15.58 5.74 8.65
C TRP A 62 16.44 5.83 9.90
N ALA A 63 16.70 4.71 10.58
CA ALA A 63 17.63 4.67 11.70
C ALA A 63 19.00 5.23 11.30
N HIS A 64 19.49 4.83 10.12
CA HIS A 64 20.73 5.36 9.56
C HIS A 64 20.61 6.84 9.15
N ASP A 65 19.51 7.30 8.57
CA ASP A 65 19.28 8.73 8.30
C ASP A 65 19.35 9.58 9.58
N ARG A 66 18.81 9.09 10.69
CA ARG A 66 18.91 9.75 12.00
C ARG A 66 20.36 9.86 12.50
N LEU A 67 21.12 8.78 12.41
CA LEU A 67 22.55 8.80 12.73
C LEU A 67 23.32 9.78 11.85
N LYS A 68 22.99 9.89 10.56
CA LYS A 68 23.58 10.88 9.64
C LYS A 68 23.26 12.31 10.06
N ARG A 69 22.00 12.60 10.40
CA ARG A 69 21.57 13.94 10.85
C ARG A 69 22.20 14.35 12.18
N ALA A 70 22.46 13.38 13.06
CA ALA A 70 23.21 13.57 14.29
C ALA A 70 24.73 13.71 14.06
N GLY A 71 25.22 13.58 12.81
CA GLY A 71 26.64 13.66 12.48
C GLY A 71 27.46 12.44 12.88
N LEU A 72 26.83 11.33 13.25
CA LEU A 72 27.49 10.11 13.74
C LEU A 72 27.78 9.09 12.63
N SER A 73 27.05 9.14 11.53
CA SER A 73 27.29 8.27 10.38
C SER A 73 27.33 9.06 9.07
N SER A 74 27.88 8.42 8.05
CA SER A 74 27.91 8.95 6.70
C SER A 74 27.73 7.84 5.66
N SER A 75 27.51 8.25 4.41
CA SER A 75 27.47 7.34 3.27
C SER A 75 28.67 7.65 2.40
N ALA A 76 29.76 6.89 2.55
CA ALA A 76 31.00 7.16 1.81
C ALA A 76 30.83 6.98 0.30
N LYS A 77 29.93 6.08 -0.11
CA LYS A 77 29.46 5.90 -1.50
C LYS A 77 28.09 5.23 -1.50
N ARG A 78 27.41 5.17 -2.65
CA ARG A 78 26.09 4.55 -2.76
C ARG A 78 26.09 3.12 -2.18
N GLY A 79 25.17 2.88 -1.24
CA GLY A 79 25.02 1.57 -0.60
C GLY A 79 26.17 1.17 0.34
N PHE A 80 27.03 2.11 0.75
CA PHE A 80 28.13 1.86 1.67
C PHE A 80 28.10 2.87 2.83
N TRP A 81 27.95 2.36 4.05
CA TRP A 81 27.72 3.17 5.26
C TRP A 81 28.90 3.02 6.23
N CYS A 82 29.28 4.11 6.90
CA CYS A 82 30.33 4.10 7.91
C CYS A 82 30.04 5.13 9.02
N LEU A 83 30.69 4.96 10.17
CA LEU A 83 30.68 5.99 11.22
C LEU A 83 31.65 7.12 10.87
N THR A 84 31.28 8.34 11.22
CA THR A 84 32.20 9.49 11.27
C THR A 84 33.17 9.32 12.43
N ASP A 85 34.17 10.19 12.53
CA ASP A 85 35.09 10.16 13.67
C ASP A 85 34.36 10.48 14.99
N GLU A 86 33.41 11.42 14.95
CA GLU A 86 32.49 11.67 16.06
C GLU A 86 31.65 10.43 16.40
N GLY A 87 31.13 9.73 15.40
CA GLY A 87 30.37 8.48 15.57
C GLY A 87 31.18 7.38 16.23
N LYS A 88 32.46 7.23 15.86
CA LYS A 88 33.38 6.26 16.47
C LYS A 88 33.64 6.62 17.94
N ILE A 89 33.90 7.88 18.24
CA ILE A 89 34.10 8.36 19.62
C ILE A 89 32.82 8.14 20.44
N PHE A 90 31.67 8.44 19.87
CA PHE A 90 30.36 8.23 20.51
C PHE A 90 30.11 6.76 20.83
N ALA A 91 30.34 5.87 19.88
CA ALA A 91 30.18 4.42 20.07
C ALA A 91 31.16 3.87 21.12
N ALA A 92 32.40 4.37 21.15
CA ALA A 92 33.42 3.97 22.13
C ALA A 92 33.10 4.50 23.54
N SER A 93 32.52 5.69 23.65
CA SER A 93 32.11 6.29 24.93
C SER A 93 30.85 5.64 25.51
N ASN A 94 30.02 5.03 24.66
CA ASN A 94 28.80 4.35 25.04
C ASN A 94 28.92 2.85 24.74
N VAL A 95 29.70 2.09 25.51
CA VAL A 95 29.96 0.65 25.25
C VAL A 95 28.73 -0.23 25.52
N GLY A 96 27.89 0.16 26.48
CA GLY A 96 26.64 -0.55 26.81
C GLY A 96 25.44 -0.08 25.97
N PRO A 97 24.27 -0.74 26.09
CA PRO A 97 23.06 -0.36 25.38
C PRO A 97 22.72 1.12 25.59
N LEU A 98 22.40 1.83 24.51
CA LEU A 98 21.96 3.23 24.62
C LEU A 98 20.72 3.34 25.51
N SER A 99 20.68 4.37 26.34
CA SER A 99 19.49 4.67 27.14
C SER A 99 18.33 5.07 26.24
N GLN A 100 17.09 4.81 26.66
CA GLN A 100 15.90 5.22 25.90
C GLN A 100 15.87 6.72 25.60
N GLY A 101 16.34 7.56 26.54
CA GLY A 101 16.44 9.01 26.32
C GLY A 101 17.41 9.36 25.19
N LEU A 102 18.56 8.70 25.12
CA LEU A 102 19.55 8.94 24.07
C LEU A 102 19.09 8.45 22.70
N VAL A 103 18.35 7.33 22.64
CA VAL A 103 17.71 6.86 21.40
C VAL A 103 16.64 7.84 20.93
N ALA A 104 15.82 8.37 21.84
CA ALA A 104 14.82 9.39 21.52
C ALA A 104 15.48 10.69 21.01
N ASP A 105 16.56 11.14 21.66
CA ASP A 105 17.31 12.32 21.22
C ASP A 105 17.89 12.14 19.81
N LEU A 106 18.42 10.96 19.50
CA LEU A 106 18.90 10.64 18.15
C LEU A 106 17.76 10.54 17.13
N ALA A 107 16.61 9.97 17.52
CA ALA A 107 15.46 9.81 16.65
C ALA A 107 14.77 11.14 16.29
N PHE A 108 14.69 12.08 17.25
CA PHE A 108 13.83 13.26 17.15
C PHE A 108 14.59 14.60 17.25
N GLY A 109 15.72 14.65 17.95
CA GLY A 109 16.45 15.89 18.26
C GLY A 109 17.11 16.57 17.07
N TYR A 110 17.26 15.88 15.94
CA TYR A 110 17.99 16.36 14.77
C TYR A 110 17.13 16.47 13.49
N MET A 111 15.80 16.49 13.62
CA MET A 111 14.89 16.54 12.46
C MET A 111 15.06 17.81 11.61
N ASP A 112 15.36 18.96 12.23
CA ASP A 112 15.52 20.27 11.56
C ASP A 112 16.96 20.65 11.22
N VAL A 113 17.94 19.79 11.54
CA VAL A 113 19.35 20.07 11.27
C VAL A 113 19.65 19.78 9.80
N ARG A 114 19.97 20.83 9.03
CA ARG A 114 20.60 20.67 7.70
C ARG A 114 21.92 19.93 7.92
N LEU A 115 22.13 18.82 7.21
CA LEU A 115 23.40 18.08 7.17
C LEU A 115 24.53 19.09 6.92
N LYS A 116 25.25 19.46 7.98
CA LYS A 116 26.35 20.43 7.91
C LYS A 116 27.54 19.73 7.25
N GLU A 117 28.14 20.40 6.27
CA GLU A 117 29.53 20.14 5.92
C GLU A 117 30.41 20.40 7.15
N ALA A 118 31.43 19.58 7.32
CA ALA A 118 32.30 19.52 8.48
C ALA A 118 33.05 20.85 8.72
N THR A 119 32.42 21.78 9.43
CA THR A 119 33.09 22.81 10.26
C THR A 119 32.04 23.66 10.97
N SER A 120 31.97 23.56 12.30
CA SER A 120 31.79 24.66 13.26
C SER A 120 31.13 24.14 14.53
N THR A 121 31.95 24.09 15.57
CA THR A 121 31.66 23.90 16.99
C THR A 121 30.62 24.91 17.47
N THR A 122 29.40 24.46 17.75
CA THR A 122 28.51 25.15 18.70
C THR A 122 27.55 24.13 19.28
N GLU A 123 27.64 23.91 20.59
CA GLU A 123 26.77 23.02 21.36
C GLU A 123 25.30 23.48 21.25
N PRO A 124 24.35 22.59 20.93
CA PRO A 124 22.94 22.87 21.14
C PRO A 124 22.52 22.40 22.54
N ILE A 125 22.01 23.35 23.34
CA ILE A 125 21.24 23.08 24.56
C ILE A 125 19.88 22.53 24.14
N ILE A 126 19.55 21.29 24.48
CA ILE A 126 18.22 20.70 24.24
C ILE A 126 17.70 20.12 25.56
N THR A 127 16.60 20.69 26.05
CA THR A 127 15.74 20.09 27.08
C THR A 127 14.91 18.94 26.46
N PRO A 128 14.79 17.77 27.10
CA PRO A 128 14.10 16.62 26.53
C PRO A 128 12.59 16.78 26.69
N ILE A 129 11.86 16.79 25.58
CA ILE A 129 10.42 16.59 25.57
C ILE A 129 10.18 15.08 25.45
N LYS A 130 9.74 14.47 26.56
CA LYS A 130 9.18 13.12 26.55
C LYS A 130 7.84 13.14 25.81
N ASN A 131 7.73 12.48 24.67
CA ASN A 131 6.47 12.01 24.13
C ASN A 131 6.61 10.57 23.65
N ASP A 132 6.05 9.64 24.42
CA ASP A 132 5.78 8.29 23.94
C ASP A 132 4.52 8.34 23.07
N SER A 133 4.68 8.41 21.75
CA SER A 133 3.58 8.18 20.81
C SER A 133 4.05 7.27 19.69
N ALA A 134 3.31 6.19 19.44
CA ALA A 134 3.51 5.28 18.31
C ALA A 134 3.46 5.99 16.93
N ALA A 135 2.93 7.21 16.87
CA ALA A 135 2.98 8.05 15.67
C ALA A 135 4.38 8.63 15.40
N GLU A 136 5.20 8.85 16.44
CA GLU A 136 6.53 9.43 16.32
C GLU A 136 7.56 8.41 15.82
N THR A 137 7.39 7.13 16.16
CA THR A 137 8.33 6.04 15.82
C THR A 137 8.00 5.31 14.51
N SER A 138 6.97 5.75 13.79
CA SER A 138 6.65 5.28 12.43
C SER A 138 7.45 6.05 11.38
N SER A 139 7.97 5.33 10.38
CA SER A 139 8.71 5.96 9.28
C SER A 139 7.80 6.90 8.47
N PRO A 140 8.33 7.96 7.86
CA PRO A 140 7.59 8.81 6.93
C PRO A 140 6.82 8.04 5.83
N GLU A 141 7.39 6.99 5.23
CA GLU A 141 6.69 6.20 4.21
C GLU A 141 5.53 5.38 4.79
N GLU A 142 5.65 4.86 5.99
CA GLU A 142 4.54 4.18 6.68
C GLU A 142 3.41 5.17 7.00
N ARG A 143 3.75 6.36 7.50
CA ARG A 143 2.76 7.41 7.77
C ARG A 143 2.04 7.83 6.50
N LEU A 144 2.79 8.03 5.41
CA LEU A 144 2.21 8.34 4.11
C LEU A 144 1.33 7.19 3.59
N GLY A 145 1.79 5.95 3.68
CA GLY A 145 1.03 4.77 3.25
C GLY A 145 -0.29 4.62 4.02
N SER A 146 -0.26 4.79 5.34
CA SER A 146 -1.44 4.77 6.19
C SER A 146 -2.40 5.91 5.85
N ALA A 147 -1.89 7.14 5.67
CA ALA A 147 -2.72 8.28 5.27
C ALA A 147 -3.37 8.08 3.89
N VAL A 148 -2.64 7.52 2.92
CA VAL A 148 -3.19 7.19 1.59
C VAL A 148 -4.27 6.11 1.70
N LYS A 149 -4.05 5.07 2.52
CA LYS A 149 -5.03 4.02 2.76
C LYS A 149 -6.31 4.59 3.38
N GLU A 150 -6.19 5.41 4.43
CA GLU A 150 -7.31 6.08 5.08
C GLU A 150 -8.11 6.95 4.10
N MET A 151 -7.42 7.75 3.27
CA MET A 151 -8.07 8.53 2.21
C MET A 151 -8.83 7.64 1.22
N ARG A 152 -8.25 6.51 0.81
CA ARG A 152 -8.90 5.57 -0.11
C ARG A 152 -10.13 4.91 0.52
N GLU A 153 -10.05 4.51 1.78
CA GLU A 153 -11.18 3.92 2.52
C GLU A 153 -12.33 4.94 2.69
N SER A 154 -12.00 6.20 3.00
CA SER A 154 -12.98 7.29 3.06
C SER A 154 -13.68 7.50 1.71
N VAL A 155 -12.92 7.59 0.61
CA VAL A 155 -13.48 7.77 -0.73
C VAL A 155 -14.31 6.56 -1.16
N ALA A 156 -13.89 5.34 -0.81
CA ALA A 156 -14.65 4.13 -1.11
C ALA A 156 -16.00 4.11 -0.38
N ALA A 157 -16.04 4.56 0.88
CA ALA A 157 -17.28 4.69 1.64
C ALA A 157 -18.23 5.73 1.01
N ASP A 158 -17.72 6.91 0.65
CA ASP A 158 -18.50 7.96 -0.01
C ASP A 158 -19.05 7.50 -1.38
N LEU A 159 -18.24 6.77 -2.15
CA LEU A 159 -18.66 6.16 -3.42
C LEU A 159 -19.81 5.18 -3.21
N LEU A 160 -19.69 4.27 -2.24
CA LEU A 160 -20.75 3.29 -1.95
C LEU A 160 -22.05 3.93 -1.51
N GLU A 161 -21.98 4.95 -0.64
CA GLU A 161 -23.16 5.70 -0.22
C GLU A 161 -23.83 6.40 -1.42
N THR A 162 -23.02 6.96 -2.33
CA THR A 162 -23.51 7.62 -3.55
C THR A 162 -24.14 6.62 -4.51
N LEU A 163 -23.50 5.48 -4.75
CA LEU A 163 -24.02 4.39 -5.60
C LEU A 163 -25.34 3.81 -5.06
N ALA A 164 -25.51 3.78 -3.73
CA ALA A 164 -26.76 3.35 -3.12
C ALA A 164 -27.92 4.32 -3.41
N LYS A 165 -27.65 5.60 -3.71
CA LYS A 165 -28.66 6.65 -3.96
C LYS A 165 -29.03 6.82 -5.44
N VAL A 166 -28.18 6.40 -6.37
CA VAL A 166 -28.50 6.52 -7.81
C VAL A 166 -29.63 5.57 -8.23
N SER A 167 -30.27 5.86 -9.37
CA SER A 167 -31.28 4.96 -9.92
C SER A 167 -30.65 3.62 -10.34
N PRO A 168 -31.39 2.50 -10.28
CA PRO A 168 -30.90 1.20 -10.76
C PRO A 168 -30.36 1.26 -12.20
N THR A 169 -31.08 1.96 -13.09
CA THR A 169 -30.69 2.13 -14.49
C THR A 169 -29.40 2.91 -14.68
N TYR A 170 -29.13 3.90 -13.80
CA TYR A 170 -27.89 4.65 -13.87
C TYR A 170 -26.73 3.88 -13.24
N PHE A 171 -27.00 3.08 -12.21
CA PHE A 171 -26.02 2.16 -11.65
C PHE A 171 -25.50 1.16 -12.69
N GLU A 172 -26.39 0.57 -13.49
CA GLU A 172 -26.01 -0.29 -14.63
C GLU A 172 -25.05 0.44 -15.58
N THR A 173 -25.36 1.70 -15.94
CA THR A 173 -24.49 2.52 -16.79
C THR A 173 -23.11 2.75 -16.17
N ILE A 174 -23.04 3.07 -14.87
CA ILE A 174 -21.77 3.26 -14.15
C ILE A 174 -20.93 1.97 -14.21
N VAL A 175 -21.56 0.82 -14.00
CA VAL A 175 -20.89 -0.48 -14.05
C VAL A 175 -20.35 -0.78 -15.45
N LEU A 176 -21.11 -0.48 -16.51
CA LEU A 176 -20.65 -0.63 -17.89
C LEU A 176 -19.49 0.33 -18.21
N ASP A 177 -19.56 1.59 -17.77
CA ASP A 177 -18.48 2.55 -17.93
C ASP A 177 -17.21 2.11 -17.18
N LEU A 178 -17.35 1.51 -15.99
CA LEU A 178 -16.25 0.91 -15.24
C LEU A 178 -15.59 -0.24 -16.00
N LEU A 179 -16.38 -1.20 -16.46
CA LEU A 179 -15.85 -2.34 -17.22
C LEU A 179 -15.14 -1.86 -18.49
N HIS A 180 -15.66 -0.83 -19.16
CA HIS A 180 -14.97 -0.21 -20.29
C HIS A 180 -13.62 0.39 -19.92
N LYS A 181 -13.57 1.15 -18.82
CA LYS A 181 -12.32 1.74 -18.29
C LYS A 181 -11.31 0.71 -17.82
N MET A 182 -11.78 -0.48 -17.44
CA MET A 182 -10.94 -1.64 -17.15
C MET A 182 -10.41 -2.34 -18.41
N GLY A 183 -10.87 -1.94 -19.61
CA GLY A 183 -10.44 -2.50 -20.88
C GLY A 183 -11.35 -3.60 -21.45
N TYR A 184 -12.53 -3.80 -20.88
CA TYR A 184 -13.53 -4.70 -21.45
C TYR A 184 -14.33 -3.99 -22.56
N GLY A 185 -14.53 -4.65 -23.70
CA GLY A 185 -15.14 -4.02 -24.89
C GLY A 185 -14.10 -3.29 -25.73
N ALA A 186 -14.01 -3.62 -27.03
CA ALA A 186 -13.06 -2.97 -27.93
C ALA A 186 -13.46 -1.53 -28.26
N ASN A 187 -14.76 -1.24 -28.24
CA ASN A 187 -15.35 0.08 -28.36
C ASN A 187 -16.49 0.26 -27.36
N ARG A 188 -16.82 1.50 -27.00
CA ARG A 188 -17.97 1.82 -26.14
C ARG A 188 -19.31 1.31 -26.72
N ASN A 189 -19.40 1.19 -28.04
CA ASN A 189 -20.58 0.65 -28.73
C ASN A 189 -20.75 -0.86 -28.57
N ASP A 190 -19.72 -1.58 -28.11
CA ASP A 190 -19.78 -3.02 -27.85
C ASP A 190 -20.51 -3.33 -26.53
N LEU A 191 -20.76 -2.30 -25.71
CA LEU A 191 -21.56 -2.37 -24.49
C LEU A 191 -23.02 -2.30 -24.88
N GLN A 192 -23.62 -3.46 -25.15
CA GLN A 192 -25.04 -3.55 -25.39
C GLN A 192 -25.74 -3.69 -24.05
N ARG A 193 -26.49 -2.66 -23.65
CA ARG A 193 -27.47 -2.79 -22.57
C ARG A 193 -28.57 -3.70 -23.08
N VAL A 194 -28.70 -4.86 -22.46
CA VAL A 194 -29.80 -5.78 -22.71
C VAL A 194 -30.75 -5.53 -21.55
N GLY A 195 -31.95 -5.05 -21.85
CA GLY A 195 -32.90 -4.69 -20.80
C GLY A 195 -34.31 -4.95 -21.31
N GLY A 196 -34.85 -6.11 -20.97
CA GLY A 196 -36.22 -6.47 -21.30
C GLY A 196 -36.80 -7.46 -20.31
N SER A 197 -38.09 -7.34 -20.03
CA SER A 197 -38.84 -8.32 -19.23
C SER A 197 -38.85 -9.68 -19.96
N GLY A 198 -37.85 -10.54 -19.69
CA GLY A 198 -37.72 -11.85 -20.33
C GLY A 198 -36.29 -12.39 -20.50
N ASP A 199 -35.25 -11.59 -20.23
CA ASP A 199 -33.84 -11.96 -20.39
C ASP A 199 -33.22 -12.65 -19.14
N GLY A 200 -33.99 -12.85 -18.08
CA GLY A 200 -33.53 -13.51 -16.86
C GLY A 200 -32.64 -12.63 -15.97
N GLY A 201 -32.61 -11.31 -16.19
CA GLY A 201 -31.87 -10.36 -15.35
C GLY A 201 -30.44 -10.07 -15.82
N ILE A 202 -30.16 -10.24 -17.11
CA ILE A 202 -28.90 -9.82 -17.72
C ILE A 202 -29.03 -8.34 -18.07
N ASP A 203 -28.22 -7.48 -17.46
CA ASP A 203 -28.30 -6.03 -17.66
C ASP A 203 -27.39 -5.55 -18.81
N GLY A 204 -26.36 -6.33 -19.16
CA GLY A 204 -25.45 -5.99 -20.23
C GLY A 204 -24.68 -7.17 -20.81
N VAL A 205 -24.25 -7.00 -22.06
CA VAL A 205 -23.36 -7.94 -22.75
C VAL A 205 -22.17 -7.16 -23.30
N ILE A 206 -20.97 -7.66 -23.01
CA ILE A 206 -19.71 -7.05 -23.42
C ILE A 206 -18.93 -8.05 -24.26
N SER A 207 -18.47 -7.63 -25.44
CA SER A 207 -17.56 -8.43 -26.25
C SER A 207 -16.11 -8.21 -25.81
N LEU A 208 -15.35 -9.28 -25.57
CA LEU A 208 -13.93 -9.19 -25.21
C LEU A 208 -13.03 -8.97 -26.43
N ASP A 209 -13.54 -9.26 -27.62
CA ASP A 209 -12.83 -9.10 -28.88
C ASP A 209 -13.66 -8.28 -29.88
N LYS A 210 -12.97 -7.71 -30.87
CA LYS A 210 -13.57 -6.87 -31.92
C LYS A 210 -14.57 -7.61 -32.82
N LEU A 211 -14.47 -8.94 -32.89
CA LEU A 211 -15.33 -9.78 -33.72
C LEU A 211 -16.58 -10.26 -32.96
N GLY A 212 -16.65 -10.03 -31.64
CA GLY A 212 -17.78 -10.42 -30.79
C GLY A 212 -17.89 -11.92 -30.57
N LEU A 213 -16.78 -12.66 -30.70
CA LEU A 213 -16.74 -14.11 -30.55
C LEU A 213 -16.83 -14.53 -29.08
N GLU A 214 -16.20 -13.76 -28.21
CA GLU A 214 -16.15 -13.99 -26.78
C GLU A 214 -16.94 -12.91 -26.05
N LYS A 215 -18.02 -13.32 -25.36
CA LYS A 215 -18.95 -12.42 -24.68
C LYS A 215 -18.92 -12.65 -23.17
N VAL A 216 -18.94 -11.57 -22.42
CA VAL A 216 -19.14 -11.53 -20.98
C VAL A 216 -20.50 -10.91 -20.70
N TYR A 217 -21.28 -11.63 -19.91
CA TYR A 217 -22.61 -11.19 -19.50
C TYR A 217 -22.52 -10.54 -18.13
N VAL A 218 -23.18 -9.40 -17.97
CA VAL A 218 -23.08 -8.59 -16.75
C VAL A 218 -24.45 -8.46 -16.13
N GLN A 219 -24.51 -8.68 -14.83
CA GLN A 219 -25.65 -8.32 -14.00
C GLN A 219 -25.17 -7.33 -12.93
N ALA A 220 -25.82 -6.19 -12.85
CA ALA A 220 -25.48 -5.07 -11.98
C ALA A 220 -26.70 -4.72 -11.14
N LYS A 221 -26.71 -5.11 -9.87
CA LYS A 221 -27.88 -4.92 -9.02
C LYS A 221 -27.56 -4.07 -7.80
N ARG A 222 -28.25 -2.92 -7.73
CA ARG A 222 -28.20 -2.03 -6.57
C ARG A 222 -28.99 -2.65 -5.42
N TRP A 223 -28.31 -3.01 -4.34
CA TRP A 223 -28.91 -3.64 -3.16
C TRP A 223 -28.46 -3.00 -1.86
N GLN A 224 -29.37 -3.03 -0.89
CA GLN A 224 -29.07 -2.67 0.50
C GLN A 224 -28.78 -3.89 1.38
N SER A 225 -29.32 -5.06 1.04
CA SER A 225 -29.10 -6.31 1.77
C SER A 225 -28.11 -7.20 1.05
N SER A 226 -27.52 -8.16 1.78
CA SER A 226 -26.60 -9.12 1.18
C SER A 226 -27.27 -9.97 0.10
N VAL A 227 -26.55 -10.22 -1.00
CA VAL A 227 -27.02 -11.03 -2.13
C VAL A 227 -26.84 -12.51 -1.78
N GLY A 228 -27.95 -13.25 -1.78
CA GLY A 228 -27.99 -14.67 -1.47
C GLY A 228 -27.85 -15.57 -2.69
N ARG A 229 -27.66 -16.87 -2.44
CA ARG A 229 -27.56 -17.91 -3.47
C ARG A 229 -28.69 -17.91 -4.53
N PRO A 230 -29.97 -17.66 -4.21
CA PRO A 230 -31.04 -17.68 -5.21
C PRO A 230 -30.82 -16.73 -6.37
N GLU A 231 -30.25 -15.54 -6.11
CA GLU A 231 -29.97 -14.53 -7.13
C GLU A 231 -28.85 -15.00 -8.07
N ILE A 232 -27.77 -15.56 -7.51
CA ILE A 232 -26.65 -16.11 -8.30
C ILE A 232 -27.10 -17.33 -9.11
N GLN A 233 -27.99 -18.16 -8.56
CA GLN A 233 -28.57 -19.30 -9.26
C GLN A 233 -29.49 -18.85 -10.40
N GLY A 234 -30.27 -17.78 -10.20
CA GLY A 234 -31.06 -17.16 -11.26
C GLY A 234 -30.17 -16.67 -12.41
N PHE A 235 -29.10 -15.96 -12.08
CA PHE A 235 -28.12 -15.49 -13.07
C PHE A 235 -27.47 -16.66 -13.83
N TYR A 236 -27.05 -17.72 -13.12
CA TYR A 236 -26.52 -18.92 -13.74
C TYR A 236 -27.51 -19.55 -14.74
N GLY A 237 -28.79 -19.59 -14.39
CA GLY A 237 -29.84 -20.06 -15.29
C GLY A 237 -29.97 -19.20 -16.55
N ALA A 238 -29.90 -17.87 -16.41
CA ALA A 238 -29.93 -16.94 -17.54
C ALA A 238 -28.71 -17.13 -18.47
N LEU A 239 -27.51 -17.29 -17.89
CA LEU A 239 -26.28 -17.60 -18.64
C LEU A 239 -26.41 -18.92 -19.42
N ALA A 240 -26.95 -19.97 -18.78
CA ALA A 240 -27.16 -21.26 -19.43
C ALA A 240 -28.14 -21.15 -20.63
N GLY A 241 -29.22 -20.37 -20.47
CA GLY A 241 -30.18 -20.09 -21.55
C GLY A 241 -29.55 -19.38 -22.75
N GLN A 242 -28.60 -18.47 -22.50
CA GLN A 242 -27.84 -17.75 -23.54
C GLN A 242 -26.61 -18.53 -24.06
N ARG A 243 -26.36 -19.74 -23.56
CA ARG A 243 -25.14 -20.54 -23.82
C ARG A 243 -23.84 -19.76 -23.51
N ALA A 244 -23.92 -18.85 -22.54
CA ALA A 244 -22.80 -18.04 -22.08
C ALA A 244 -21.81 -18.86 -21.24
N THR A 245 -20.52 -18.60 -21.43
CA THR A 245 -19.44 -19.25 -20.69
C THR A 245 -18.90 -18.39 -19.55
N LYS A 246 -19.10 -17.06 -19.62
CA LYS A 246 -18.57 -16.09 -18.65
C LYS A 246 -19.64 -15.08 -18.24
N GLY A 247 -19.77 -14.89 -16.94
CA GLY A 247 -20.64 -13.87 -16.35
C GLY A 247 -19.96 -13.13 -15.20
N VAL A 248 -20.32 -11.86 -15.02
CA VAL A 248 -19.91 -11.05 -13.87
C VAL A 248 -21.16 -10.55 -13.18
N PHE A 249 -21.28 -10.82 -11.88
CA PHE A 249 -22.35 -10.30 -11.03
C PHE A 249 -21.75 -9.20 -10.14
N ILE A 250 -22.34 -8.01 -10.20
CA ILE A 250 -21.87 -6.81 -9.53
C ILE A 250 -22.98 -6.28 -8.62
N THR A 251 -22.66 -5.99 -7.37
CA THR A 251 -23.60 -5.45 -6.39
C THR A 251 -22.97 -4.34 -5.56
N THR A 252 -23.79 -3.41 -5.05
CA THR A 252 -23.38 -2.41 -4.06
C THR A 252 -23.27 -2.97 -2.63
N SER A 253 -23.75 -4.20 -2.40
CA SER A 253 -23.75 -4.87 -1.10
C SER A 253 -22.71 -6.01 -1.00
N ALA A 254 -22.82 -6.88 0.00
CA ALA A 254 -21.98 -8.08 0.14
C ALA A 254 -22.70 -9.34 -0.34
N TYR A 255 -21.96 -10.41 -0.62
CA TYR A 255 -22.53 -11.73 -0.90
C TYR A 255 -22.59 -12.58 0.38
N THR A 256 -23.59 -13.46 0.49
CA THR A 256 -23.58 -14.48 1.55
C THR A 256 -22.55 -15.57 1.25
N ALA A 257 -22.06 -16.26 2.28
CA ALA A 257 -21.13 -17.39 2.10
C ALA A 257 -21.68 -18.44 1.11
N GLN A 258 -22.98 -18.76 1.19
CA GLN A 258 -23.59 -19.73 0.27
C GLN A 258 -23.63 -19.24 -1.19
N ALA A 259 -23.71 -17.92 -1.41
CA ALA A 259 -23.67 -17.33 -2.76
C ALA A 259 -22.26 -17.45 -3.34
N ILE A 260 -21.23 -17.15 -2.53
CA ILE A 260 -19.81 -17.28 -2.90
C ILE A 260 -19.46 -18.73 -3.21
N ASP A 261 -19.85 -19.67 -2.34
CA ASP A 261 -19.59 -21.10 -2.52
C ASP A 261 -20.26 -21.65 -3.79
N PHE A 262 -21.47 -21.18 -4.10
CA PHE A 262 -22.16 -21.56 -5.33
C PHE A 262 -21.48 -20.98 -6.58
N ALA A 263 -21.05 -19.72 -6.57
CA ALA A 263 -20.33 -19.14 -7.70
C ALA A 263 -19.01 -19.88 -7.97
N ARG A 264 -18.28 -20.27 -6.91
CA ARG A 264 -17.06 -21.08 -7.01
C ARG A 264 -17.30 -22.47 -7.59
N SER A 265 -18.43 -23.11 -7.29
CA SER A 265 -18.70 -24.48 -7.76
C SER A 265 -19.09 -24.56 -9.25
N VAL A 266 -19.58 -23.47 -9.83
CA VAL A 266 -19.96 -23.42 -11.26
C VAL A 266 -18.86 -22.87 -12.17
N GLU A 267 -17.83 -22.22 -11.62
CA GLU A 267 -16.63 -21.66 -12.29
C GLU A 267 -16.89 -20.72 -13.50
N ARG A 268 -18.14 -20.29 -13.71
CA ARG A 268 -18.55 -19.41 -14.82
C ARG A 268 -18.90 -17.98 -14.41
N ILE A 269 -19.01 -17.73 -13.10
CA ILE A 269 -19.49 -16.47 -12.54
C ILE A 269 -18.41 -15.86 -11.66
N VAL A 270 -18.03 -14.62 -11.97
CA VAL A 270 -17.21 -13.77 -11.10
C VAL A 270 -18.12 -12.88 -10.28
N LEU A 271 -17.88 -12.81 -8.97
CA LEU A 271 -18.63 -11.95 -8.06
C LEU A 271 -17.80 -10.71 -7.73
N VAL A 272 -18.40 -9.52 -7.87
CA VAL A 272 -17.85 -8.23 -7.44
C VAL A 272 -18.82 -7.63 -6.43
N ASP A 273 -18.37 -7.47 -5.20
CA ASP A 273 -19.15 -6.86 -4.13
C ASP A 273 -18.91 -5.35 -4.05
N GLY A 274 -19.59 -4.67 -3.12
CA GLY A 274 -19.49 -3.21 -2.99
C GLY A 274 -18.06 -2.74 -2.71
N ILE A 275 -17.34 -3.41 -1.81
CA ILE A 275 -15.96 -3.02 -1.47
C ILE A 275 -15.09 -3.14 -2.71
N LYS A 276 -15.16 -4.28 -3.41
CA LYS A 276 -14.35 -4.48 -4.61
C LYS A 276 -14.75 -3.54 -5.75
N LEU A 277 -16.04 -3.25 -5.91
CA LEU A 277 -16.54 -2.28 -6.87
C LEU A 277 -15.94 -0.89 -6.63
N ALA A 278 -15.95 -0.41 -5.39
CA ALA A 278 -15.39 0.89 -5.03
C ALA A 278 -13.87 0.95 -5.27
N GLU A 279 -13.13 -0.10 -4.92
CA GLU A 279 -11.70 -0.19 -5.23
C GLU A 279 -11.44 -0.07 -6.74
N LEU A 280 -12.17 -0.83 -7.55
CA LEU A 280 -12.04 -0.79 -9.02
C LEU A 280 -12.39 0.58 -9.58
N MET A 281 -13.43 1.24 -9.07
CA MET A 281 -13.78 2.60 -9.46
C MET A 281 -12.66 3.60 -9.13
N ILE A 282 -12.00 3.45 -7.99
CA ILE A 282 -10.86 4.29 -7.61
C ILE A 282 -9.67 4.04 -8.54
N ASP A 283 -9.32 2.78 -8.76
CA ASP A 283 -8.15 2.40 -9.58
C ASP A 283 -8.29 2.79 -11.05
N HIS A 284 -9.52 2.82 -11.56
CA HIS A 284 -9.83 3.17 -12.95
C HIS A 284 -10.40 4.60 -13.13
N GLU A 285 -10.35 5.41 -12.07
CA GLU A 285 -10.80 6.81 -12.04
C GLU A 285 -12.24 7.02 -12.55
N VAL A 286 -13.16 6.18 -12.10
CA VAL A 286 -14.59 6.27 -12.43
C VAL A 286 -15.33 6.92 -11.27
N GLY A 287 -15.87 8.11 -11.49
CA GLY A 287 -16.56 8.88 -10.44
C GLY A 287 -15.63 9.48 -9.39
N VAL A 288 -14.31 9.35 -9.56
CA VAL A 288 -13.28 9.98 -8.72
C VAL A 288 -12.18 10.60 -9.57
N SER A 289 -11.32 11.40 -8.94
CA SER A 289 -10.11 11.94 -9.57
C SER A 289 -8.92 11.75 -8.63
N THR A 290 -7.74 11.48 -9.20
CA THR A 290 -6.51 11.34 -8.42
C THR A 290 -5.62 12.56 -8.53
N ARG A 291 -4.77 12.78 -7.52
CA ARG A 291 -3.74 13.81 -7.52
C ARG A 291 -2.37 13.16 -7.36
N ILE A 292 -1.46 13.49 -8.26
CA ILE A 292 -0.07 12.99 -8.21
C ILE A 292 0.72 13.75 -7.14
N VAL A 293 1.30 13.03 -6.18
CA VAL A 293 2.25 13.56 -5.20
C VAL A 293 3.66 13.14 -5.61
N LYS A 294 4.56 14.11 -5.82
CA LYS A 294 5.96 13.85 -6.18
C LYS A 294 6.82 13.78 -4.92
N ILE A 295 7.38 12.61 -4.65
CA ILE A 295 8.30 12.39 -3.53
C ILE A 295 9.73 12.45 -4.07
N PRO A 296 10.55 13.43 -3.65
CA PRO A 296 11.93 13.51 -4.11
C PRO A 296 12.76 12.33 -3.59
N LYS A 297 13.61 11.78 -4.46
CA LYS A 297 14.59 10.77 -4.09
C LYS A 297 15.97 11.28 -4.45
N PHE A 298 16.92 11.14 -3.52
CA PHE A 298 18.30 11.48 -3.79
C PHE A 298 18.88 10.48 -4.80
N ASP A 299 19.38 10.99 -5.92
CA ASP A 299 20.12 10.23 -6.91
C ASP A 299 21.61 10.47 -6.69
N SER A 300 22.32 9.45 -6.21
CA SER A 300 23.76 9.57 -5.95
C SER A 300 24.56 9.52 -7.23
N ASP A 301 24.10 8.75 -8.22
CA ASP A 301 24.85 8.46 -9.45
C ASP A 301 25.02 9.73 -10.29
N TYR A 302 24.11 10.69 -10.15
CA TYR A 302 24.21 12.00 -10.77
C TYR A 302 25.44 12.81 -10.32
N PHE A 303 25.98 12.53 -9.13
CA PHE A 303 27.11 13.25 -8.53
C PHE A 303 28.42 12.43 -8.53
N GLU A 304 28.44 11.27 -9.16
CA GLU A 304 29.64 10.44 -9.33
C GLU A 304 30.20 10.68 -10.75
N ASP A 305 31.47 11.12 -10.85
CA ASP A 305 32.20 11.34 -12.13
C ASP A 305 32.54 10.02 -12.86
#